data_AF-A0A392Q2Y3-F1
#
_entry.id   AF-A0A392Q2Y3-F1
#
_cell.length_a   1.000
_cell.length_b   1.000
_cell.length_c   1.000
_cell.angle_alpha   90.00
_cell.angle_beta   90.00
_cell.angle_gamma   90.00
#
_symmetry.space_group_name_H-M   'P 1'
#
loop_
_entity.id
_entity.type
_entity.pdbx_description
1 polymer ?
#
loop_
_entity_poly.entity_id
_entity_poly.type
_entity_poly.pdbx_seq_one_letter_code
_entity_poly.pdbx_strand_id
1 'polypeptide(L)'
;MVDPSTNLHYDNMLFAQIDAVYSALGALGYGKMPVHISETGWPSKGDEDEVGATVENARKYNGNVMKLSSKKGTPLRPEVDLNIYVFALFNENMKPGPTSERNYGLFKPD
;
A
#
# COMPACT_ATOMS: atom_id res chain seq x y z
N MET A 1 -9.58 6.13 -11.31
CA MET A 1 -8.55 6.71 -12.23
C MET A 1 -8.45 5.80 -13.43
N VAL A 2 -8.47 6.34 -14.65
CA VAL A 2 -8.29 5.54 -15.88
C VAL A 2 -6.87 5.73 -16.37
N ASP A 3 -6.14 4.64 -16.61
CA ASP A 3 -4.84 4.70 -17.27
C ASP A 3 -5.05 4.93 -18.79
N PRO A 4 -4.56 6.04 -19.37
CA PRO A 4 -4.74 6.32 -20.79
C PRO A 4 -4.04 5.33 -21.72
N SER A 5 -3.04 4.58 -21.24
CA SER A 5 -2.27 3.64 -22.07
C SER A 5 -2.99 2.30 -22.24
N THR A 6 -3.60 1.80 -21.16
CA THR A 6 -4.28 0.49 -21.12
C THR A 6 -5.80 0.58 -21.10
N ASN A 7 -6.35 1.78 -20.86
CA ASN A 7 -7.76 2.04 -20.59
C ASN A 7 -8.32 1.28 -19.36
N LEU A 8 -7.44 0.79 -18.48
CA LEU A 8 -7.83 0.12 -17.24
C LEU A 8 -8.30 1.15 -16.21
N HIS A 9 -9.39 0.84 -15.53
CA HIS A 9 -9.92 1.65 -14.44
C HIS A 9 -9.43 1.13 -13.09
N TYR A 10 -8.73 1.99 -12.36
CA TYR A 10 -8.25 1.77 -11.00
C TYR A 10 -9.15 2.49 -10.00
N ASP A 11 -9.76 1.74 -9.09
CA ASP A 11 -10.61 2.25 -8.00
C ASP A 11 -9.81 2.72 -6.78
N ASN A 12 -8.53 2.34 -6.69
CA ASN A 12 -7.61 2.75 -5.63
C ASN A 12 -6.18 2.90 -6.16
N MET A 13 -5.36 3.69 -5.45
CA MET A 13 -3.96 3.97 -5.85
C MET A 13 -3.05 2.74 -5.71
N LEU A 14 -3.29 1.86 -4.72
CA LEU A 14 -2.44 0.68 -4.48
C LEU A 14 -2.46 -0.26 -5.70
N PHE A 15 -3.62 -0.49 -6.31
CA PHE A 15 -3.70 -1.26 -7.56
C PHE A 15 -2.92 -0.62 -8.70
N ALA A 16 -3.00 0.70 -8.85
CA ALA A 16 -2.25 1.41 -9.89
C ALA A 16 -0.74 1.29 -9.68
N GLN A 17 -0.27 1.37 -8.43
CA GLN A 17 1.15 1.21 -8.09
C GLN A 17 1.65 -0.22 -8.35
N ILE A 18 0.87 -1.24 -8.00
CA ILE A 18 1.20 -2.64 -8.28
C ILE A 18 1.31 -2.89 -9.79
N ASP A 19 0.35 -2.38 -10.56
CA ASP A 19 0.32 -2.58 -12.02
C ASP A 19 1.36 -1.75 -12.77
N ALA A 20 1.79 -0.61 -12.22
CA ALA A 20 2.95 0.12 -12.72
C ALA A 20 4.23 -0.74 -12.62
N VAL A 21 4.44 -1.44 -11.49
CA VAL A 21 5.57 -2.36 -11.33
C VAL A 21 5.47 -3.54 -12.30
N TYR A 22 4.29 -4.19 -12.42
CA TYR A 22 4.10 -5.26 -13.40
C TYR A 22 4.36 -4.80 -14.84
N SER A 23 3.94 -3.59 -15.19
CA SER A 23 4.19 -3.01 -16.52
C SER A 23 5.68 -2.80 -16.77
N ALA A 24 6.42 -2.28 -15.80
CA ALA A 24 7.87 -2.11 -15.88
C ALA A 24 8.60 -3.47 -16.03
N LEU A 25 8.20 -4.47 -15.25
CA LEU A 25 8.74 -5.83 -15.36
C LEU A 25 8.44 -6.45 -16.73
N GLY A 26 7.23 -6.24 -17.25
CA GLY A 26 6.85 -6.67 -18.59
C GLY A 26 7.72 -6.05 -19.68
N ALA A 27 7.98 -4.74 -19.58
CA ALA A 27 8.85 -4.02 -20.52
C ALA A 27 10.29 -4.55 -20.54
N LEU A 28 10.76 -5.10 -19.41
CA LEU A 28 12.08 -5.73 -19.28
C LEU A 28 12.09 -7.24 -19.60
N GLY A 29 10.95 -7.83 -20.01
CA GLY A 29 10.83 -9.25 -20.34
C GLY A 29 10.52 -10.17 -19.16
N TYR A 30 10.33 -9.63 -17.95
CA TYR A 30 10.00 -10.36 -16.72
C TYR A 30 8.50 -10.41 -16.42
N GLY A 31 7.65 -10.45 -17.45
CA GLY A 31 6.18 -10.37 -17.30
C GLY A 31 5.52 -11.52 -16.53
N LYS A 32 6.26 -12.53 -16.09
CA LYS A 32 5.78 -13.63 -15.21
C LYS A 32 6.31 -13.55 -13.78
N MET A 33 7.18 -12.58 -13.48
CA MET A 33 7.76 -12.46 -12.15
C MET A 33 6.66 -11.99 -11.16
N PRO A 34 6.47 -12.68 -10.03
CA PRO A 34 5.49 -12.28 -9.04
C PRO A 34 5.93 -10.97 -8.35
N VAL A 35 4.96 -10.12 -8.03
CA VAL A 35 5.17 -8.91 -7.23
C VAL A 35 4.50 -9.12 -5.87
N HIS A 36 5.28 -9.02 -4.81
CA HIS A 36 4.80 -9.01 -3.43
C HIS A 36 4.96 -7.60 -2.86
N ILE A 37 3.96 -7.13 -2.13
CA ILE A 37 3.97 -5.81 -1.52
C ILE A 37 4.59 -5.97 -0.15
N SER A 38 5.90 -5.74 -0.06
CA SER A 38 6.68 -5.97 1.16
C SER A 38 6.28 -5.05 2.30
N GLU A 39 5.82 -3.83 1.99
CA GLU A 39 5.38 -2.85 2.98
C GLU A 39 4.28 -1.97 2.40
N THR A 40 3.20 -1.79 3.16
CA THR A 40 2.24 -0.72 2.93
C THR A 40 1.50 -0.37 4.22
N GLY A 41 1.22 0.90 4.45
CA GLY A 41 0.56 1.35 5.67
C GLY A 41 0.27 2.83 5.64
N TRP A 42 -0.34 3.32 6.71
CA TRP A 42 -0.65 4.73 6.84
C TRP A 42 -0.47 5.20 8.29
N PRO A 43 0.24 6.32 8.51
CA PRO A 43 0.59 6.77 9.85
C PRO A 43 -0.62 7.35 10.58
N SER A 44 -0.70 7.08 11.88
CA SER A 44 -1.80 7.52 12.75
C SER A 44 -1.60 8.93 13.34
N LYS A 45 -0.38 9.46 13.25
CA LYS A 45 0.00 10.79 13.71
C LYS A 45 1.23 11.26 12.94
N GLY A 46 1.26 12.52 12.51
CA GLY A 46 2.41 13.14 11.87
C GLY A 46 2.76 14.51 12.46
N ASP A 47 3.67 15.21 11.80
CA ASP A 47 4.00 16.62 12.05
C ASP A 47 2.86 17.55 11.56
N GLU A 48 2.95 18.85 11.83
CA GLU A 48 1.86 19.81 11.55
C GLU A 48 1.51 19.93 10.07
N ASP A 49 2.47 19.69 9.18
CA ASP A 49 2.33 19.69 7.72
C ASP A 49 1.88 18.32 7.16
N GLU A 50 1.85 17.27 7.98
CA GLU A 50 1.40 15.92 7.61
C GLU A 50 -0.09 15.71 7.87
N VAL A 51 -0.93 16.58 7.30
CA VAL A 51 -2.40 16.63 7.58
C VAL A 51 -3.15 15.31 7.32
N GLY A 52 -2.58 14.42 6.51
CA GLY A 52 -3.15 13.09 6.22
C GLY A 52 -2.90 12.06 7.31
N ALA A 53 -1.93 12.27 8.20
CA ALA A 53 -1.48 11.34 9.24
C ALA A 53 -2.40 11.41 10.47
N THR A 54 -3.57 10.77 10.36
CA THR A 54 -4.58 10.75 11.42
C THR A 54 -4.99 9.31 11.75
N VAL A 55 -5.41 9.07 12.99
CA VAL A 55 -5.94 7.77 13.44
C VAL A 55 -7.09 7.28 12.55
N GLU A 56 -7.95 8.20 12.10
CA GLU A 56 -9.07 7.86 11.22
C GLU A 56 -8.60 7.39 9.85
N ASN A 57 -7.66 8.10 9.23
CA ASN A 57 -7.12 7.71 7.92
C ASN A 57 -6.30 6.42 8.02
N ALA A 58 -5.50 6.26 9.07
CA ALA A 58 -4.75 5.03 9.32
C ALA A 58 -5.67 3.82 9.43
N ARG A 59 -6.76 3.94 10.22
CA ARG A 59 -7.78 2.89 10.34
C ARG A 59 -8.45 2.58 9.00
N LYS A 60 -8.84 3.60 8.23
CA LYS A 60 -9.48 3.43 6.92
C LYS A 60 -8.55 2.72 5.94
N TYR A 61 -7.31 3.17 5.83
CA TYR A 61 -6.33 2.61 4.90
C TYR A 61 -6.01 1.15 5.25
N ASN A 62 -5.53 0.89 6.47
CA ASN A 62 -5.13 -0.45 6.89
C ASN A 62 -6.32 -1.42 6.88
N GLY A 63 -7.50 -0.97 7.32
CA GLY A 63 -8.73 -1.77 7.26
C GLY A 63 -9.17 -2.10 5.83
N ASN A 64 -8.94 -1.21 4.86
CA ASN A 64 -9.21 -1.50 3.45
C ASN A 64 -8.16 -2.43 2.85
N VAL A 65 -6.87 -2.29 3.19
CA VAL A 65 -5.81 -3.23 2.77
C VAL A 65 -6.10 -4.65 3.27
N MET A 66 -6.53 -4.82 4.52
CA MET A 66 -6.94 -6.12 5.07
C MET A 66 -8.17 -6.71 4.37
N LYS A 67 -9.04 -5.89 3.79
CA LYS A 67 -10.16 -6.38 2.95
C LYS A 67 -9.68 -6.76 1.54
N LEU A 68 -8.65 -6.09 1.04
CA LEU A 68 -8.05 -6.39 -0.26
C LEU A 68 -7.32 -7.73 -0.26
N SER A 69 -6.76 -8.18 0.86
CA SER A 69 -6.13 -9.51 0.94
C SER A 69 -7.11 -10.66 0.70
N SER A 70 -8.43 -10.41 0.80
CA SER A 70 -9.47 -11.38 0.45
C SER A 70 -9.94 -11.28 -1.00
N LYS A 71 -9.45 -10.30 -1.77
CA LYS A 71 -9.72 -10.14 -3.20
C LYS A 71 -8.63 -10.81 -4.03
N LYS A 72 -8.95 -11.08 -5.30
CA LYS A 72 -7.98 -11.51 -6.30
C LYS A 72 -7.55 -10.34 -7.18
N GLY A 73 -6.24 -10.24 -7.36
CA GLY A 73 -5.61 -9.47 -8.41
C GLY A 73 -5.85 -7.96 -8.42
N THR A 74 -5.27 -7.37 -9.45
CA THR A 74 -5.40 -5.96 -9.86
C THR A 74 -6.09 -5.88 -11.23
N PRO A 75 -6.48 -4.69 -11.72
CA PRO A 75 -7.03 -4.56 -13.07
C PRO A 75 -6.17 -5.15 -14.19
N LEU A 76 -4.84 -5.00 -14.15
CA LEU A 76 -3.93 -5.59 -15.15
C LEU A 76 -3.67 -7.09 -14.90
N ARG A 77 -3.70 -7.53 -13.64
CA ARG A 77 -3.42 -8.91 -13.22
C ARG A 77 -4.55 -9.47 -12.34
N PRO A 78 -5.75 -9.71 -12.90
CA PRO A 78 -6.93 -10.10 -12.11
C PRO A 78 -6.83 -11.49 -11.48
N GLU A 79 -6.02 -12.38 -12.06
CA GLU A 79 -5.88 -13.79 -11.63
C GLU A 79 -4.70 -14.03 -10.68
N VAL A 80 -3.94 -12.99 -10.32
CA VAL A 80 -2.76 -13.13 -9.45
C VAL A 80 -3.15 -12.85 -7.99
N ASP A 81 -2.69 -13.70 -7.08
CA ASP A 81 -2.90 -13.49 -5.65
C ASP A 81 -2.17 -12.23 -5.15
N LEU A 82 -2.87 -11.43 -4.34
CA LEU A 82 -2.31 -10.23 -3.74
C LEU A 82 -1.65 -10.57 -2.39
N ASN A 83 -0.33 -10.74 -2.41
CA ASN A 83 0.48 -10.89 -1.19
C ASN A 83 0.92 -9.52 -0.68
N ILE A 84 0.31 -9.07 0.42
CA ILE A 84 0.51 -7.73 0.99
C ILE A 84 0.88 -7.84 2.47
N TYR A 85 1.95 -7.15 2.86
CA TYR A 85 2.39 -7.02 4.23
C TYR A 85 2.11 -5.61 4.73
N VAL A 86 1.33 -5.50 5.82
CA VAL A 86 1.00 -4.21 6.41
C VAL A 86 2.16 -3.73 7.28
N PHE A 87 2.66 -2.54 6.98
CA PHE A 87 3.67 -1.84 7.76
C PHE A 87 2.97 -0.91 8.78
N ALA A 88 3.16 -1.07 10.09
CA ALA A 88 3.93 -2.12 10.78
C ALA A 88 3.13 -2.65 11.98
N LEU A 89 3.67 -3.66 12.67
CA LEU A 89 2.98 -4.23 13.83
C LEU A 89 2.90 -3.21 14.98
N PHE A 90 4.00 -2.54 15.30
CA PHE A 90 4.07 -1.59 16.42
C PHE A 90 4.56 -0.21 15.98
N ASN A 91 4.24 0.81 16.78
CA ASN A 91 4.89 2.11 16.67
C ASN A 91 6.37 1.98 17.04
N GLU A 92 7.25 2.44 16.15
CA GLU A 92 8.70 2.36 16.30
C GLU A 92 9.28 3.70 16.78
N ASN A 93 9.34 3.91 18.10
CA ASN A 93 9.71 5.20 18.69
C ASN A 93 11.16 5.67 18.41
N MET A 94 12.03 4.77 17.96
CA MET A 94 13.42 5.08 17.61
C MET A 94 13.65 5.39 16.14
N LYS A 95 12.60 5.38 15.28
CA LYS A 95 12.77 5.73 13.86
C LYS A 95 13.19 7.21 13.70
N PRO A 96 14.20 7.49 12.86
CA PRO A 96 14.57 8.85 12.52
C PRO A 96 13.51 9.49 11.61
N GLY A 97 13.60 10.80 11.41
CA GLY A 97 12.73 11.52 10.48
C GLY A 97 11.46 12.09 11.11
N PRO A 98 10.43 12.38 10.30
CA PRO A 98 9.18 13.00 10.72
C PRO A 98 8.44 12.23 11.80
N THR A 99 7.47 12.87 12.45
CA THR A 99 6.65 12.20 13.47
C THR A 99 5.87 11.02 12.90
N SER A 100 5.44 11.07 11.63
CA SER A 100 4.76 9.96 10.96
C SER A 100 5.50 8.62 11.01
N GLU A 101 6.82 8.64 10.81
CA GLU A 101 7.66 7.43 10.81
C GLU A 101 7.51 6.62 12.10
N ARG A 102 7.30 7.28 13.24
CA ARG A 102 7.16 6.65 14.56
C ARG A 102 5.74 6.15 14.84
N ASN A 103 4.79 6.31 13.91
CA ASN A 103 3.35 6.16 14.14
C ASN A 103 2.59 5.30 13.09
N TYR A 104 3.29 4.40 12.39
CA TYR A 104 2.71 3.44 11.44
C TYR A 104 2.13 2.17 12.08
N GLY A 105 2.34 1.96 13.37
CA GLY A 105 1.94 0.73 14.06
C GLY A 105 0.44 0.49 14.05
N LEU A 106 0.06 -0.76 13.77
CA LEU A 106 -1.29 -1.26 14.05
C LEU A 106 -1.58 -1.28 15.55
N PHE A 107 -0.54 -1.49 16.36
CA PHE A 107 -0.60 -1.53 17.81
C PHE A 107 0.36 -0.52 18.44
N LYS A 108 0.01 -0.10 19.64
CA LYS A 108 0.95 0.55 20.56
C LYS A 108 1.85 -0.51 21.22
N PRO A 109 2.99 -0.12 21.81
CA PRO A 109 3.92 -1.06 22.41
C PRO A 109 3.50 -1.64 23.79
N ASP A 110 2.35 -1.26 24.34
CA ASP A 110 1.86 -1.63 25.68
C ASP A 110 0.89 -2.82 25.73
#